data_AF-A0A8R1I8E8-F1
#
_entry.id   AF-A0A8R1I8E8-F1
#
_cell.length_a   1.000
_cell.length_b   1.000
_cell.length_c   1.000
_cell.angle_alpha   90.00
_cell.angle_beta   90.00
_cell.angle_gamma   90.00
#
_symmetry.space_group_name_H-M   'P 1'
#
loop_
_entity.id
_entity.type
_entity.pdbx_description
1 polymer ?
#
loop_
_entity_poly.entity_id
_entity_poly.type
_entity_poly.pdbx_seq_one_letter_code
_entity_poly.pdbx_strand_id
1 'polypeptide(L)'
;MKPTQRLLIKKILVLLGPLVAVPLLFFGPEYRCLFSIIFLSTYWIGEALPIGVTSLLPLALYPILQIVPSKQISPVYFKDSIVLFMCTLIMAMAVEATGLHRRIALKLLTKVGAKKSVMLFGFMFITSFISFFVSDTACTALMCPTAVALLMSMSDAVQHVKEGERKKKPISEEASVAEKMRLDEMNSQDAGFCKALILACAHASLIGGTAIITSTGPNLVFRENIQK
;
A
#
# COMPACT_ATOMS: atom_id res chain seq x y z
N MET A 1 -4.41 -6.56 -25.01
CA MET A 1 -5.66 -5.76 -24.89
C MET A 1 -5.29 -4.30 -24.71
N LYS A 2 -5.78 -3.39 -25.55
CA LYS A 2 -5.41 -1.97 -25.49
C LYS A 2 -5.89 -1.34 -24.16
N PRO A 3 -5.11 -0.46 -23.51
CA PRO A 3 -5.46 0.14 -22.22
C PRO A 3 -6.81 0.88 -22.25
N THR A 4 -7.16 1.45 -23.40
CA THR A 4 -8.44 2.13 -23.66
C THR A 4 -9.65 1.20 -23.59
N GLN A 5 -9.55 -0.07 -24.03
CA GLN A 5 -10.67 -1.02 -23.94
C GLN A 5 -10.95 -1.45 -22.50
N ARG A 6 -9.91 -1.60 -21.67
CA ARG A 6 -10.08 -1.91 -20.23
C ARG A 6 -10.80 -0.78 -19.49
N LEU A 7 -10.47 0.46 -19.82
CA LEU A 7 -11.13 1.63 -19.25
C LEU A 7 -12.60 1.72 -19.67
N LEU A 8 -12.91 1.38 -20.92
CA LEU A 8 -14.28 1.34 -21.44
C LEU A 8 -15.13 0.27 -20.75
N ILE A 9 -14.58 -0.94 -20.58
CA ILE A 9 -15.25 -2.03 -19.87
C ILE A 9 -15.50 -1.66 -18.39
N LYS A 10 -14.51 -1.05 -17.71
CA LYS A 10 -14.69 -0.56 -16.33
C LYS A 10 -15.82 0.48 -16.24
N LYS A 11 -15.85 1.46 -17.15
CA LYS A 11 -16.92 2.48 -17.18
C LYS A 11 -18.30 1.88 -17.44
N ILE A 12 -18.39 0.92 -18.37
CA ILE A 12 -19.64 0.22 -18.67
C ILE A 12 -20.10 -0.59 -17.46
N LEU A 13 -19.21 -1.33 -16.82
CA LEU A 13 -19.55 -2.16 -15.64
C LEU A 13 -20.02 -1.31 -14.46
N VAL A 14 -19.36 -0.18 -14.21
CA VAL A 14 -19.72 0.78 -13.16
C VAL A 14 -21.08 1.43 -13.39
N LEU A 15 -21.44 1.72 -14.65
CA LEU A 15 -22.71 2.35 -14.99
C LEU A 15 -23.86 1.33 -15.08
N LEU A 16 -23.58 0.13 -15.59
CA LEU A 16 -24.57 -0.92 -15.85
C LEU A 16 -24.97 -1.66 -14.58
N GLY A 17 -24.04 -1.92 -13.65
CA GLY A 17 -24.32 -2.65 -12.41
C GLY A 17 -25.43 -2.01 -11.55
N PRO A 18 -25.36 -0.70 -11.24
CA PRO A 18 -26.44 0.03 -10.56
C PRO A 18 -27.74 0.00 -11.33
N LEU A 19 -27.68 0.21 -12.66
CA LEU A 19 -28.85 0.34 -13.51
C LEU A 19 -29.67 -0.95 -13.59
N VAL A 20 -28.99 -2.10 -13.66
CA VAL A 20 -29.62 -3.43 -13.62
C VAL A 20 -30.19 -3.74 -12.24
N ALA A 21 -29.64 -3.15 -11.17
CA ALA A 21 -30.09 -3.37 -9.82
C ALA A 21 -31.28 -2.46 -9.41
N VAL A 22 -31.59 -1.39 -10.15
CA VAL A 22 -32.71 -0.47 -9.85
C VAL A 22 -34.07 -1.16 -9.67
N PRO A 23 -34.46 -2.19 -10.46
CA PRO A 23 -35.74 -2.87 -10.28
C PRO A 23 -35.91 -3.51 -8.88
N LEU A 24 -34.81 -3.86 -8.20
CA LEU A 24 -34.86 -4.44 -6.85
C LEU A 24 -35.39 -3.45 -5.79
N LEU A 25 -35.38 -2.14 -6.06
CA LEU A 25 -35.86 -1.13 -5.12
C LEU A 25 -37.37 -1.21 -4.85
N PHE A 26 -38.14 -1.84 -5.76
CA PHE A 26 -39.61 -1.86 -5.73
C PHE A 26 -40.22 -3.05 -4.97
N PHE A 27 -39.44 -4.08 -4.63
CA PHE A 27 -39.98 -5.34 -4.10
C PHE A 27 -40.04 -5.43 -2.56
N GLY A 28 -39.37 -4.55 -1.82
CA GLY A 28 -39.41 -4.52 -0.34
C GLY A 28 -38.11 -4.03 0.31
N PRO A 29 -38.08 -3.88 1.66
CA PRO A 29 -36.91 -3.36 2.38
C PRO A 29 -35.67 -4.25 2.28
N GLU A 30 -35.85 -5.58 2.25
CA GLU A 30 -34.77 -6.56 2.08
C GLU A 30 -34.05 -6.41 0.73
N TYR A 31 -34.82 -6.13 -0.33
CA TYR A 31 -34.29 -5.92 -1.67
C TYR A 31 -33.57 -4.56 -1.82
N ARG A 32 -33.94 -3.55 -1.01
CA ARG A 32 -33.20 -2.28 -0.93
C ARG A 32 -31.82 -2.45 -0.30
N CYS A 33 -31.70 -3.32 0.71
CA CYS A 33 -30.39 -3.74 1.24
C CYS A 33 -29.56 -4.43 0.15
N LEU A 34 -30.16 -5.39 -0.56
CA LEU A 34 -29.48 -6.13 -1.61
C LEU A 34 -29.00 -5.21 -2.75
N PHE A 35 -29.85 -4.27 -3.18
CA PHE A 35 -29.47 -3.21 -4.12
C PHE A 35 -28.23 -2.45 -3.64
N SER A 36 -28.24 -2.01 -2.38
CA SER A 36 -27.13 -1.24 -1.82
C SER A 36 -25.83 -2.04 -1.78
N ILE A 37 -25.88 -3.33 -1.43
CA ILE A 37 -24.71 -4.22 -1.42
C ILE A 37 -24.14 -4.38 -2.84
N ILE A 38 -24.99 -4.66 -3.83
CA ILE A 38 -24.57 -4.82 -5.24
C ILE A 38 -23.99 -3.51 -5.77
N PHE A 39 -24.62 -2.38 -5.45
CA PHE A 39 -24.18 -1.05 -5.83
C PHE A 39 -22.77 -0.74 -5.27
N LEU A 40 -22.59 -0.89 -3.95
CA LEU A 40 -21.31 -0.64 -3.29
C LEU A 40 -20.22 -1.61 -3.76
N SER A 41 -20.55 -2.89 -3.94
CA SER A 41 -19.60 -3.89 -4.42
C SER A 41 -19.11 -3.58 -5.83
N THR A 42 -20.02 -3.15 -6.71
CA THR A 42 -19.68 -2.74 -8.08
C THR A 42 -18.77 -1.50 -8.07
N TYR A 43 -19.05 -0.53 -7.19
CA TYR A 43 -18.23 0.68 -7.08
C TYR A 43 -16.85 0.41 -6.47
N TRP A 44 -16.74 -0.50 -5.50
CA TRP A 44 -15.45 -0.93 -4.94
C TRP A 44 -14.60 -1.68 -5.96
N ILE A 45 -15.16 -2.70 -6.64
CA ILE A 45 -14.42 -3.48 -7.63
C ILE A 45 -14.10 -2.63 -8.87
N GLY A 46 -15.01 -1.74 -9.25
CA GLY A 46 -14.86 -0.85 -10.40
C GLY A 46 -13.91 0.33 -10.16
N GLU A 47 -13.57 0.63 -8.90
CA GLU A 47 -12.80 1.83 -8.50
C GLU A 47 -13.34 3.11 -9.15
N ALA A 48 -14.66 3.23 -9.25
CA ALA A 48 -15.34 4.33 -9.93
C ALA A 48 -15.09 5.68 -9.23
N LEU A 49 -15.05 5.63 -7.90
CA LEU A 49 -14.77 6.71 -6.99
C LEU A 49 -13.66 6.25 -6.02
N PRO A 50 -12.93 7.18 -5.39
CA PRO A 50 -11.99 6.84 -4.33
C PRO A 50 -12.65 5.96 -3.27
N ILE A 51 -11.95 4.90 -2.83
CA ILE A 51 -12.51 3.87 -1.93
C ILE A 51 -13.15 4.49 -0.68
N GLY A 52 -12.54 5.55 -0.13
CA GLY A 52 -13.09 6.29 1.01
C GLY A 52 -14.43 6.97 0.74
N VAL A 53 -14.61 7.58 -0.44
CA VAL A 53 -15.90 8.20 -0.85
C VAL A 53 -16.96 7.12 -1.02
N THR A 54 -16.60 6.00 -1.66
CA THR A 54 -17.52 4.87 -1.82
C THR A 54 -17.94 4.29 -0.47
N SER A 55 -17.02 4.19 0.50
CA SER A 55 -17.32 3.72 1.85
C SER A 55 -18.20 4.67 2.66
N LEU A 56 -18.30 5.95 2.29
CA LEU A 56 -19.20 6.93 2.91
C LEU A 56 -20.61 6.95 2.30
N LEU A 57 -20.80 6.41 1.09
CA LEU A 57 -22.12 6.33 0.45
C LEU A 57 -23.23 5.70 1.34
N PRO A 58 -22.99 4.60 2.10
CA PRO A 58 -24.02 4.02 2.97
C PRO A 58 -24.62 5.00 3.97
N LEU A 59 -23.83 5.97 4.46
CA LEU A 59 -24.27 6.99 5.42
C LEU A 59 -25.43 7.84 4.88
N ALA A 60 -25.45 8.09 3.57
CA ALA A 60 -26.53 8.82 2.90
C ALA A 60 -27.56 7.87 2.26
N LEU A 61 -27.09 6.77 1.65
CA LEU A 61 -27.91 5.86 0.87
C LEU A 61 -28.90 5.10 1.75
N TYR A 62 -28.50 4.63 2.94
CA TYR A 62 -29.36 3.81 3.79
C TYR A 62 -30.54 4.61 4.38
N PRO A 63 -30.36 5.89 4.82
CA PRO A 63 -31.48 6.74 5.19
C PRO A 63 -32.41 7.08 4.01
N ILE A 64 -31.86 7.37 2.82
CA ILE A 64 -32.66 7.71 1.62
C ILE A 64 -33.53 6.52 1.19
N LEU A 65 -32.98 5.30 1.25
CA LEU A 65 -33.69 4.07 0.92
C LEU A 65 -34.59 3.56 2.07
N GLN A 66 -34.64 4.28 3.20
CA GLN A 66 -35.36 3.91 4.42
C GLN A 66 -35.01 2.50 4.94
N ILE A 67 -33.73 2.14 4.88
CA ILE A 67 -33.23 0.85 5.37
C ILE A 67 -32.90 0.94 6.86
N VAL A 68 -32.04 1.90 7.23
CA VAL A 68 -31.60 2.16 8.61
C VAL A 68 -31.54 3.67 8.83
N PRO A 69 -32.01 4.19 9.98
CA PRO A 69 -31.93 5.62 10.28
C PRO A 69 -30.48 6.09 10.50
N SER A 70 -30.17 7.33 10.13
CA SER A 70 -28.81 7.90 10.19
C SER A 70 -28.19 7.86 11.60
N LYS A 71 -29.01 7.93 12.64
CA LYS A 71 -28.58 7.88 14.05
C LYS A 71 -27.97 6.52 14.44
N GLN A 72 -28.38 5.43 13.77
CA GLN A 72 -27.85 4.10 14.04
C GLN A 72 -26.60 3.80 13.20
N ILE A 73 -26.48 4.40 12.00
CA ILE A 73 -25.34 4.14 11.10
C ILE A 73 -24.13 5.02 11.41
N SER A 74 -24.33 6.26 11.88
CA SER A 74 -23.23 7.18 12.18
C SER A 74 -22.20 6.66 13.19
N PRO A 75 -22.55 5.98 14.31
CA PRO A 75 -21.56 5.48 15.25
C PRO A 75 -20.68 4.36 14.66
N VAL A 76 -21.11 3.69 13.58
CA VAL A 76 -20.31 2.64 12.92
C VAL A 76 -19.04 3.21 12.28
N TYR A 77 -19.07 4.48 11.86
CA TYR A 77 -17.93 5.17 11.24
C TYR A 77 -16.92 5.73 12.26
N PHE A 78 -17.31 5.85 13.52
CA PHE A 78 -16.50 6.43 14.60
C PHE A 78 -16.27 5.44 15.73
N LYS A 79 -15.97 4.18 15.39
CA LYS A 79 -15.55 3.19 16.37
C LYS A 79 -14.12 3.43 16.84
N ASP A 80 -13.83 3.05 18.08
CA ASP A 80 -12.50 3.16 18.69
C ASP A 80 -11.39 2.55 17.84
N SER A 81 -11.68 1.42 17.16
CA SER A 81 -10.76 0.76 16.25
C SER A 81 -10.32 1.68 15.10
N ILE A 82 -11.26 2.39 14.47
CA ILE A 82 -10.99 3.33 13.37
C ILE A 82 -10.17 4.52 13.88
N VAL A 83 -10.53 5.08 15.04
CA VAL A 83 -9.79 6.18 15.67
C VAL A 83 -8.36 5.76 15.99
N LEU A 84 -8.18 4.57 16.54
CA LEU A 84 -6.87 4.02 16.87
C LEU A 84 -6.00 3.80 15.63
N PHE A 85 -6.59 3.34 14.53
CA PHE A 85 -5.93 3.26 13.22
C PHE A 85 -5.50 4.62 12.69
N MET A 86 -6.34 5.66 12.84
CA MET A 86 -5.95 7.02 12.47
C MET A 86 -4.76 7.52 13.29
N CYS A 87 -4.76 7.29 14.60
CA CYS A 87 -3.64 7.65 15.49
C CYS A 87 -2.33 6.97 15.07
N THR A 88 -2.37 5.69 14.69
CA THR A 88 -1.18 4.96 14.23
C THR A 88 -0.68 5.47 12.88
N LEU A 89 -1.57 5.84 11.96
CA LEU A 89 -1.17 6.47 10.70
C LEU A 89 -0.50 7.83 10.93
N ILE A 90 -1.03 8.67 11.82
CA ILE A 90 -0.43 9.96 12.18
C ILE A 90 0.96 9.75 12.79
N MET A 91 1.10 8.77 13.70
CA MET A 91 2.39 8.39 14.29
C MET A 91 3.38 7.91 13.22
N ALA A 92 2.94 7.06 12.29
CA ALA A 92 3.76 6.57 11.19
C ALA A 92 4.28 7.72 10.32
N MET A 93 3.41 8.68 9.96
CA MET A 93 3.79 9.87 9.20
C MET A 93 4.80 10.74 9.96
N ALA A 94 4.69 10.87 11.28
CA ALA A 94 5.67 11.60 12.09
C ALA A 94 7.04 10.90 12.10
N VAL A 95 7.07 9.58 12.20
CA VAL A 95 8.29 8.76 12.11
C VAL A 95 8.91 8.84 10.71
N GLU A 96 8.07 8.91 9.68
CA GLU A 96 8.50 9.11 8.30
C GLU A 96 9.16 10.49 8.12
N ALA A 97 8.51 11.56 8.60
CA ALA A 97 9.00 12.93 8.51
C ALA A 97 10.36 13.14 9.20
N THR A 98 10.65 12.39 10.26
CA THR A 98 11.96 12.44 10.94
C THR A 98 13.06 11.63 10.25
N GLY A 99 12.72 10.84 9.21
CA GLY A 99 13.66 9.96 8.52
C GLY A 99 14.22 8.85 9.40
N LEU A 100 13.58 8.54 10.52
CA LEU A 100 14.06 7.57 11.51
C LEU A 100 14.20 6.17 10.89
N HIS A 101 13.22 5.76 10.09
CA HIS A 101 13.21 4.49 9.36
C HIS A 101 14.45 4.34 8.47
N ARG A 102 14.86 5.40 7.76
CA ARG A 102 16.06 5.41 6.90
C ARG A 102 17.35 5.27 7.72
N ARG A 103 17.44 5.96 8.87
CA ARG A 103 18.59 5.83 9.78
C ARG A 103 18.73 4.42 10.34
N ILE A 104 17.62 3.80 10.72
CA ILE A 104 17.58 2.42 11.22
C ILE A 104 17.98 1.44 10.11
N ALA A 105 17.43 1.60 8.91
CA ALA A 105 17.76 0.77 7.75
C ALA A 105 19.25 0.82 7.41
N LEU A 106 19.84 2.03 7.32
CA LEU A 106 21.27 2.22 7.06
C LEU A 106 22.17 1.59 8.14
N LYS A 107 21.81 1.74 9.43
CA LYS A 107 22.56 1.15 10.56
C LYS A 107 22.51 -0.38 10.58
N LEU A 108 21.36 -0.95 10.26
CA LEU A 108 21.20 -2.40 10.19
C LEU A 108 21.95 -2.96 8.99
N LEU A 109 21.89 -2.27 7.83
CA LEU A 109 22.57 -2.74 6.64
C LEU A 109 24.10 -2.69 6.74
N THR A 110 24.64 -1.68 7.43
CA THR A 110 26.09 -1.62 7.72
C THR A 110 26.57 -2.76 8.62
N LYS A 111 25.70 -3.36 9.45
CA LYS A 111 26.02 -4.54 10.26
C LYS A 111 25.90 -5.87 9.50
N VAL A 112 25.03 -5.94 8.50
CA VAL A 112 24.63 -7.16 7.78
C VAL A 112 25.68 -7.61 6.73
N GLY A 113 26.63 -6.75 6.38
CA GLY A 113 27.78 -7.07 5.52
C GLY A 113 27.45 -7.06 4.01
N ALA A 114 28.48 -7.10 3.15
CA ALA A 114 28.37 -6.83 1.71
C ALA A 114 28.00 -8.06 0.83
N LYS A 115 27.60 -9.20 1.41
CA LYS A 115 27.22 -10.39 0.63
C LYS A 115 25.78 -10.25 0.12
N LYS A 116 25.55 -10.48 -1.19
CA LYS A 116 24.24 -10.35 -1.84
C LYS A 116 23.09 -11.08 -1.09
N SER A 117 23.31 -12.32 -0.64
CA SER A 117 22.30 -13.10 0.09
C SER A 117 21.96 -12.55 1.48
N VAL A 118 22.96 -12.04 2.21
CA VAL A 118 22.78 -11.51 3.57
C VAL A 118 22.10 -10.14 3.51
N MET A 119 22.42 -9.35 2.48
CA MET A 119 21.73 -8.10 2.19
C MET A 119 20.24 -8.31 1.90
N LEU A 120 19.89 -9.29 1.05
CA LEU A 120 18.49 -9.62 0.75
C LEU A 120 17.70 -9.93 2.03
N PHE A 121 18.26 -10.78 2.89
CA PHE A 121 17.64 -11.12 4.18
C PHE A 121 17.53 -9.91 5.12
N GLY A 122 18.58 -9.08 5.19
CA GLY A 122 18.57 -7.85 5.97
C GLY A 122 17.46 -6.90 5.54
N PHE A 123 17.28 -6.69 4.24
CA PHE A 123 16.19 -5.87 3.70
C PHE A 123 14.82 -6.44 4.00
N MET A 124 14.63 -7.76 3.86
CA MET A 124 13.35 -8.39 4.22
C MET A 124 13.04 -8.17 5.70
N PHE A 125 14.01 -8.38 6.59
CA PHE A 125 13.81 -8.20 8.02
C PHE A 125 13.48 -6.74 8.39
N ILE A 126 14.24 -5.79 7.85
CA ILE A 126 14.04 -4.35 8.09
C ILE A 126 12.67 -3.91 7.56
N THR A 127 12.32 -4.31 6.35
CA THR A 127 11.05 -3.96 5.72
C THR A 127 9.88 -4.52 6.52
N SER A 128 9.95 -5.78 6.94
CA SER A 128 8.92 -6.39 7.78
C SER A 128 8.76 -5.65 9.12
N PHE A 129 9.89 -5.31 9.78
CA PHE A 129 9.86 -4.59 11.04
C PHE A 129 9.29 -3.17 10.91
N ILE A 130 9.60 -2.46 9.83
CA ILE A 130 9.02 -1.14 9.56
C ILE A 130 7.51 -1.24 9.28
N SER A 131 7.08 -2.27 8.53
CA SER A 131 5.66 -2.53 8.23
C SER A 131 4.83 -2.92 9.46
N PHE A 132 5.44 -3.12 10.63
CA PHE A 132 4.68 -3.25 11.87
C PHE A 132 3.97 -1.95 12.25
N PHE A 133 4.62 -0.82 11.96
CA PHE A 133 4.18 0.52 12.38
C PHE A 133 3.65 1.37 11.22
N VAL A 134 4.13 1.09 10.01
CA VAL A 134 3.80 1.83 8.79
C VAL A 134 2.90 0.96 7.91
N SER A 135 1.92 1.57 7.23
CA SER A 135 1.06 0.85 6.28
C SER A 135 1.87 0.17 5.17
N ASP A 136 1.45 -1.01 4.73
CA ASP A 136 2.20 -1.82 3.77
C ASP A 136 2.54 -1.08 2.45
N THR A 137 1.58 -0.27 1.99
CA THR A 137 1.76 0.53 0.77
C THR A 137 2.82 1.61 0.95
N ALA A 138 2.80 2.33 2.08
CA ALA A 138 3.80 3.35 2.39
C ALA A 138 5.18 2.73 2.65
N CYS A 139 5.25 1.61 3.37
CA CYS A 139 6.49 0.89 3.63
C CYS A 139 7.15 0.44 2.31
N THR A 140 6.38 -0.16 1.41
CA THR A 140 6.87 -0.56 0.09
C THR A 140 7.30 0.64 -0.75
N ALA A 141 6.53 1.73 -0.76
CA ALA A 141 6.86 2.95 -1.50
C ALA A 141 8.17 3.59 -1.02
N LEU A 142 8.53 3.45 0.26
CA LEU A 142 9.78 3.95 0.84
C LEU A 142 10.96 2.98 0.63
N MET A 143 10.73 1.68 0.81
CA MET A 143 11.78 0.67 0.77
C MET A 143 12.22 0.33 -0.66
N CYS A 144 11.33 0.33 -1.65
CA CYS A 144 11.67 0.10 -3.05
C CYS A 144 12.77 1.05 -3.58
N PRO A 145 12.60 2.40 -3.53
CA PRO A 145 13.65 3.31 -4.00
C PRO A 145 14.91 3.24 -3.15
N THR A 146 14.79 2.99 -1.84
CA THR A 146 15.95 2.81 -0.95
C THR A 146 16.77 1.57 -1.33
N ALA A 147 16.10 0.47 -1.67
CA ALA A 147 16.72 -0.77 -2.12
C ALA A 147 17.49 -0.59 -3.43
N VAL A 148 16.91 0.11 -4.41
CA VAL A 148 17.57 0.40 -5.69
C VAL A 148 18.74 1.35 -5.51
N ALA A 149 18.58 2.44 -4.75
CA ALA A 149 19.66 3.38 -4.47
C ALA A 149 20.87 2.71 -3.82
N LEU A 150 20.63 1.77 -2.90
CA LEU A 150 21.69 1.01 -2.25
C LEU A 150 22.37 0.03 -3.21
N LEU A 151 21.62 -0.65 -4.07
CA LEU A 151 22.19 -1.50 -5.11
C LEU A 151 23.11 -0.73 -6.05
N MET A 152 22.67 0.44 -6.52
CA MET A 152 23.48 1.33 -7.37
C MET A 152 24.76 1.78 -6.64
N SER A 153 24.64 2.17 -5.37
CA SER A 153 25.82 2.57 -4.59
C SER A 153 26.83 1.43 -4.41
N MET A 154 26.36 0.18 -4.34
CA MET A 154 27.22 -0.99 -4.23
C MET A 154 27.83 -1.38 -5.58
N SER A 155 27.09 -1.30 -6.69
CA SER A 155 27.66 -1.53 -8.02
C SER A 155 28.74 -0.51 -8.35
N ASP A 156 28.49 0.76 -8.03
CA ASP A 156 29.44 1.86 -8.21
C ASP A 156 30.67 1.66 -7.32
N ALA A 157 30.47 1.30 -6.05
CA ALA A 157 31.59 1.01 -5.14
C ALA A 157 32.44 -0.18 -5.61
N VAL A 158 31.81 -1.24 -6.15
CA VAL A 158 32.52 -2.40 -6.72
C VAL A 158 33.29 -2.01 -7.98
N GLN A 159 32.77 -1.11 -8.81
CA GLN A 159 33.50 -0.56 -9.96
C GLN A 159 34.67 0.33 -9.51
N HIS A 160 34.47 1.23 -8.54
CA HIS A 160 35.51 2.11 -8.01
C HIS A 160 36.65 1.35 -7.28
N VAL A 161 36.39 0.17 -6.69
CA VAL A 161 37.44 -0.70 -6.15
C VAL A 161 38.29 -1.34 -7.26
N LYS A 162 37.72 -1.57 -8.45
CA LYS A 162 38.48 -2.03 -9.62
C LYS A 162 39.28 -0.91 -10.29
N GLU A 163 38.95 0.34 -10.02
CA GLU A 163 39.38 1.51 -10.80
C GLU A 163 40.04 2.59 -9.93
N GLY A 164 40.76 2.22 -8.88
CA GLY A 164 41.39 3.15 -7.93
C GLY A 164 41.86 4.46 -8.58
N GLU A 165 41.29 5.59 -8.10
CA GLU A 165 41.52 7.01 -8.49
C GLU A 165 40.46 7.71 -9.38
N ARG A 166 39.31 8.15 -8.82
CA ARG A 166 38.83 9.57 -8.89
C ARG A 166 37.39 9.81 -8.37
N LYS A 167 37.32 10.76 -7.41
CA LYS A 167 36.28 11.77 -7.10
C LYS A 167 34.84 11.36 -6.72
N LYS A 168 34.53 11.66 -5.44
CA LYS A 168 33.19 11.76 -4.80
C LYS A 168 32.24 12.72 -5.55
N LYS A 169 30.96 12.33 -5.64
CA LYS A 169 29.81 13.25 -5.73
C LYS A 169 28.68 12.82 -4.78
N PRO A 170 27.87 13.78 -4.29
CA PRO A 170 26.98 13.58 -3.14
C PRO A 170 25.64 12.95 -3.55
N ILE A 171 25.01 12.28 -2.58
CA ILE A 171 23.70 11.66 -2.66
C ILE A 171 22.66 12.77 -2.45
N SER A 172 21.86 13.12 -3.46
CA SER A 172 20.68 13.97 -3.29
C SER A 172 19.40 13.20 -3.59
N GLU A 173 18.42 13.43 -2.71
CA GLU A 173 17.05 12.94 -2.72
C GLU A 173 16.31 13.51 -3.93
N GLU A 174 16.04 12.69 -4.96
CA GLU A 174 14.99 12.91 -5.98
C GLU A 174 14.95 11.67 -6.90
N ALA A 175 14.42 10.55 -6.40
CA ALA A 175 14.61 9.23 -7.02
C ALA A 175 13.46 8.74 -7.91
N SER A 176 12.23 9.26 -7.80
CA SER A 176 11.06 8.55 -8.34
C SER A 176 10.96 8.47 -9.88
N VAL A 177 11.62 9.35 -10.64
CA VAL A 177 11.58 9.37 -12.12
C VAL A 177 12.91 8.97 -12.75
N ALA A 178 14.04 9.36 -12.15
CA ALA A 178 15.38 9.01 -12.62
C ALA A 178 15.69 7.50 -12.49
N GLU A 179 15.06 6.83 -11.53
CA GLU A 179 15.29 5.41 -11.21
C GLU A 179 14.74 4.47 -12.29
N LYS A 180 13.65 4.84 -12.97
CA LYS A 180 13.07 4.05 -14.06
C LYS A 180 13.92 4.06 -15.33
N MET A 181 14.70 5.13 -15.54
CA MET A 181 15.56 5.32 -16.72
C MET A 181 16.93 4.63 -16.57
N ARG A 182 17.38 4.35 -15.34
CA ARG A 182 18.68 3.70 -15.06
C ARG A 182 18.61 2.17 -14.92
N LEU A 183 17.42 1.61 -14.66
CA LEU A 183 17.23 0.16 -14.56
C LEU A 183 17.43 -0.58 -15.89
N ASP A 184 17.20 0.09 -17.02
CA ASP A 184 17.37 -0.49 -18.37
C ASP A 184 18.85 -0.56 -18.82
N GLU A 185 19.76 0.17 -18.15
CA GLU A 185 21.21 0.16 -18.43
C GLU A 185 22.00 -0.83 -17.54
N MET A 186 21.33 -1.50 -16.60
CA MET A 186 22.00 -2.42 -15.66
C MET A 186 22.36 -3.78 -16.30
N ASN A 187 23.53 -4.31 -15.93
CA ASN A 187 23.98 -5.62 -16.34
C ASN A 187 22.97 -6.72 -15.94
N SER A 188 22.76 -7.75 -16.78
CA SER A 188 21.63 -8.70 -16.65
C SER A 188 21.58 -9.42 -15.28
N GLN A 189 22.75 -9.68 -14.69
CA GLN A 189 22.87 -10.31 -13.37
C GLN A 189 22.47 -9.38 -12.21
N ASP A 190 22.76 -8.08 -12.29
CA ASP A 190 22.43 -7.11 -11.25
C ASP A 190 20.96 -6.65 -11.38
N ALA A 191 20.41 -6.63 -12.60
CA ALA A 191 18.99 -6.43 -12.84
C ALA A 191 18.13 -7.56 -12.22
N GLY A 192 18.58 -8.82 -12.33
CA GLY A 192 17.91 -9.95 -11.69
C GLY A 192 17.88 -9.84 -10.16
N PHE A 193 19.01 -9.45 -9.56
CA PHE A 193 19.10 -9.24 -8.12
C PHE A 193 18.27 -8.04 -7.64
N CYS A 194 18.22 -6.95 -8.42
CA CYS A 194 17.37 -5.79 -8.14
C CYS A 194 15.88 -6.16 -8.13
N LYS A 195 15.42 -6.91 -9.14
CA LYS A 195 14.03 -7.41 -9.18
C LYS A 195 13.73 -8.29 -7.97
N ALA A 196 14.65 -9.18 -7.60
CA ALA A 196 14.50 -10.02 -6.42
C ALA A 196 14.41 -9.20 -5.13
N LEU A 197 15.23 -8.14 -4.98
CA LEU A 197 15.25 -7.28 -3.81
C LEU A 197 13.95 -6.47 -3.67
N ILE A 198 13.45 -5.88 -4.76
CA ILE A 198 12.18 -5.15 -4.79
C ILE A 198 11.02 -6.08 -4.43
N LEU A 199 10.97 -7.27 -5.04
CA LEU A 199 9.93 -8.27 -4.76
C LEU A 199 9.98 -8.75 -3.31
N ALA A 200 11.18 -8.98 -2.78
CA ALA A 200 11.40 -9.36 -1.39
C ALA A 200 10.92 -8.27 -0.42
N CYS A 201 11.16 -7.00 -0.72
CA CYS A 201 10.65 -5.89 0.09
C CYS A 201 9.12 -5.82 0.07
N ALA A 202 8.49 -5.96 -1.10
CA ALA A 202 7.03 -5.96 -1.22
C ALA A 202 6.37 -7.09 -0.40
N HIS A 203 6.91 -8.31 -0.47
CA HIS A 203 6.40 -9.43 0.34
C HIS A 203 6.71 -9.28 1.82
N ALA A 204 7.91 -8.81 2.17
CA ALA A 204 8.29 -8.59 3.56
C ALA A 204 7.40 -7.53 4.24
N SER A 205 7.01 -6.49 3.51
CA SER A 205 6.06 -5.48 3.99
C SER A 205 4.72 -6.12 4.31
N LEU A 206 4.17 -6.92 3.39
CA LEU A 206 2.90 -7.62 3.62
C LEU A 206 2.96 -8.56 4.85
N ILE A 207 4.06 -9.31 5.02
CA ILE A 207 4.27 -10.17 6.20
C ILE A 207 4.33 -9.32 7.47
N GLY A 208 5.03 -8.19 7.43
CA GLY A 208 5.11 -7.28 8.57
C GLY A 208 3.75 -6.69 8.95
N GLY A 209 2.92 -6.35 7.97
CA GLY A 209 1.57 -5.82 8.18
C GLY A 209 0.65 -6.77 8.97
N THR A 210 0.92 -8.07 8.94
CA THR A 210 0.13 -9.06 9.71
C THR A 210 0.47 -9.09 11.20
N ALA A 211 1.59 -8.50 11.65
CA ALA A 211 2.08 -8.67 13.01
C ALA A 211 1.30 -7.86 14.06
N ILE A 212 0.80 -6.67 13.68
CA ILE A 212 0.09 -5.76 14.60
C ILE A 212 -1.31 -5.49 14.08
N ILE A 213 -2.30 -5.50 14.98
CA ILE A 213 -3.72 -5.31 14.65
C ILE A 213 -3.98 -3.97 13.96
N THR A 214 -3.15 -2.97 14.24
CA THR A 214 -3.29 -1.60 13.74
C THR A 214 -2.55 -1.36 12.43
N SER A 215 -1.74 -2.32 11.97
CA SER A 215 -0.91 -2.09 10.79
C SER A 215 -1.73 -2.13 9.49
N THR A 216 -2.73 -3.02 9.42
CA THR A 216 -3.53 -3.21 8.21
C THR A 216 -5.03 -3.15 8.48
N GLY A 217 -5.78 -2.64 7.49
CA GLY A 217 -7.25 -2.56 7.55
C GLY A 217 -7.94 -3.91 7.82
N PRO A 218 -7.56 -5.03 7.15
CA PRO A 218 -8.14 -6.35 7.42
C PRO A 218 -7.99 -6.81 8.87
N ASN A 219 -6.84 -6.57 9.51
CA ASN A 219 -6.64 -6.93 10.92
C ASN A 219 -7.61 -6.17 11.85
N LEU A 220 -7.88 -4.91 11.51
CA LEU A 220 -8.80 -4.07 12.26
C LEU A 220 -10.26 -4.54 12.12
N VAL A 221 -10.67 -4.87 10.89
CA VAL A 221 -11.99 -5.47 10.61
C VAL A 221 -12.13 -6.81 11.34
N PHE A 222 -11.07 -7.62 11.38
CA PHE A 222 -11.07 -8.88 12.11
C PHE A 222 -11.24 -8.68 13.61
N ARG A 223 -10.49 -7.75 14.22
CA ARG A 223 -10.66 -7.37 15.64
C ARG A 223 -12.10 -6.97 15.95
N GLU A 224 -12.73 -6.17 15.08
CA GLU A 224 -14.12 -5.75 15.28
C GLU A 224 -15.11 -6.91 15.27
N ASN A 225 -14.82 -8.01 14.59
CA ASN A 225 -15.70 -9.18 14.59
C ASN A 225 -15.52 -10.05 15.84
N ILE A 226 -14.34 -10.03 16.48
CA ILE A 226 -14.07 -10.76 17.73
C ILE A 226 -14.63 -10.03 18.95
N GLN A 227 -14.63 -8.69 18.94
CA GLN A 227 -15.09 -7.89 20.08
C GLN A 227 -16.63 -7.65 20.09
N LYS A 228 -17.40 -8.32 19.23
CA LYS A 228 -18.88 -8.34 19.24
C LYS A 228 -19.38 -9.45 20.14
#